data_AF-F6GXC4-F1
#
_entry.id   AF-F6GXC4-F1
#
_cell.length_a   1.000
_cell.length_b   1.000
_cell.length_c   1.000
_cell.angle_alpha   90.00
_cell.angle_beta   90.00
_cell.angle_gamma   90.00
#
_symmetry.space_group_name_H-M   'P 1'
#
loop_
_entity.id
_entity.type
_entity.pdbx_description
1 polymer ?
#
loop_
_entity_poly.entity_id
_entity_poly.type
_entity_poly.pdbx_seq_one_letter_code
_entity_poly.pdbx_strand_id
1 'polypeptide(L)'
;MGKCITSQKIIAVVDVGLLSIEEKEARGEVMVTGASFKSGATHTRSKSTLWEYSSVCSRLTWLASAANQFAGQVPTSLGLLEHLGSIPKRIMSLKYLNWLDLGDYNLNGAIPSTITRMKNLRRLYLAGNQLEQTIPNEICLLRKLGEMDLGNNKLSGTIPSCKGNLTHLQSMLLSCNSLSSAIPSRSCHATNDFSEANILGVGSFGSVFKGILSEGTLVAVKVLNLQLEGAFKSFDAECKVLARVRHRNLVKVISSCSNPELRALVLQYMPNGSLEKWLYSFNYCFSLFQRVSIMEDVALALEYLHHGQAEPVVQCDLKPSNVLLDDEMVAHVGDFGIAKILTQKKTETQTKTLGTLGYIAPEYSSEGRVSTRGDTYSYGIMLMEMLTGKNTLMICFSEN
;
A
#
# COMPACT_ATOMS: atom_id res chain seq x y z
N MET A 1 -20.46 47.22 -7.03
CA MET A 1 -19.06 46.74 -7.18
C MET A 1 -18.49 46.48 -5.79
N GLY A 2 -18.11 45.21 -5.51
CA GLY A 2 -17.17 44.76 -4.46
C GLY A 2 -17.50 45.09 -2.99
N LYS A 3 -17.34 44.21 -1.99
CA LYS A 3 -16.82 42.85 -1.87
C LYS A 3 -17.48 42.23 -0.63
N CYS A 4 -17.84 40.94 -0.70
CA CYS A 4 -18.11 40.11 0.47
C CYS A 4 -16.81 40.01 1.29
N ILE A 5 -16.84 40.41 2.56
CA ILE A 5 -15.78 40.09 3.53
C ILE A 5 -16.42 39.15 4.54
N THR A 6 -16.28 37.84 4.31
CA THR A 6 -16.54 36.81 5.30
C THR A 6 -15.23 36.09 5.56
N SER A 7 -14.54 36.47 6.63
CA SER A 7 -13.52 35.64 7.27
C SER A 7 -13.92 35.47 8.74
N GLN A 8 -14.57 34.35 9.08
CA GLN A 8 -14.81 34.01 10.47
C GLN A 8 -13.57 33.28 11.00
N LYS A 9 -12.64 34.06 11.57
CA LYS A 9 -11.48 33.53 12.31
C LYS A 9 -11.95 32.61 13.45
N ILE A 10 -11.65 31.32 13.38
CA ILE A 10 -11.74 30.42 14.53
C ILE A 10 -10.44 30.55 15.33
N ILE A 11 -10.52 31.17 16.51
CA ILE A 11 -9.40 31.31 17.44
C ILE A 11 -9.41 30.08 18.36
N ALA A 12 -8.42 29.19 18.23
CA ALA A 12 -8.16 28.14 19.20
C ALA A 12 -7.20 28.69 20.27
N VAL A 13 -7.73 29.03 21.44
CA VAL A 13 -6.91 29.35 22.62
C VAL A 13 -6.55 28.03 23.29
N VAL A 14 -5.28 27.66 23.24
CA VAL A 14 -4.70 26.61 24.08
C VAL A 14 -3.65 27.30 24.94
N ASP A 15 -3.73 27.09 26.25
CA ASP A 15 -2.99 27.79 27.31
C ASP A 15 -1.45 27.69 27.10
N VAL A 16 -0.88 28.57 26.29
CA VAL A 16 0.06 29.69 26.55
C VAL A 16 0.60 30.12 25.17
N GLY A 17 -0.27 30.62 24.28
CA GLY A 17 0.17 31.14 22.97
C GLY A 17 -0.91 31.10 21.90
N LEU A 18 -1.15 32.24 21.25
CA LEU A 18 -2.08 32.39 20.13
C LEU A 18 -1.68 31.49 18.94
N LEU A 19 -2.53 30.52 18.61
CA LEU A 19 -2.51 29.78 17.34
C LEU A 19 -3.20 30.62 16.27
N SER A 20 -2.47 31.11 15.27
CA SER A 20 -3.07 31.67 14.05
C SER A 20 -3.29 30.56 13.03
N ILE A 21 -4.53 30.26 12.72
CA ILE A 21 -4.93 29.32 11.66
C ILE A 21 -5.20 30.14 10.40
N GLU A 22 -4.52 29.84 9.29
CA GLU A 22 -4.89 30.39 7.98
C GLU A 22 -5.94 29.50 7.32
N GLU A 23 -7.07 30.10 6.99
CA GLU A 23 -8.20 29.47 6.30
C GLU A 23 -7.99 29.59 4.78
N LYS A 24 -8.04 28.47 4.06
CA LYS A 24 -8.25 28.47 2.60
C LYS A 24 -9.60 27.84 2.31
N GLU A 25 -10.59 28.67 2.03
CA GLU A 25 -11.87 28.20 1.50
C GLU A 25 -11.70 27.68 0.08
N ALA A 26 -11.77 26.36 -0.08
CA ALA A 26 -12.36 25.77 -1.26
C ALA A 26 -13.42 24.76 -0.78
N ARG A 27 -14.69 25.03 -1.10
CA ARG A 27 -15.82 24.08 -0.96
C ARG A 27 -16.18 23.62 0.47
N GLY A 28 -16.14 24.50 1.46
CA GLY A 28 -16.66 24.20 2.81
C GLY A 28 -15.77 23.28 3.65
N GLU A 29 -14.49 23.22 3.32
CA GLU A 29 -13.46 22.42 3.97
C GLU A 29 -12.62 23.29 4.91
N VAL A 30 -12.52 22.91 6.19
CA VAL A 30 -11.59 23.56 7.13
C VAL A 30 -10.26 22.83 7.05
N MET A 31 -9.29 23.48 6.42
CA MET A 31 -7.93 22.99 6.23
C MET A 31 -7.04 23.54 7.36
N VAL A 32 -6.33 22.66 8.10
CA VAL A 32 -5.29 23.10 9.05
C VAL A 32 -3.94 22.96 8.34
N THR A 33 -3.52 24.02 7.66
CA THR A 33 -2.20 24.11 7.01
C THR A 33 -1.35 25.15 7.75
N GLY A 34 -0.57 24.69 8.72
CA GLY A 34 0.43 25.50 9.41
C GLY A 34 -0.04 26.13 10.71
N ALA A 35 0.79 25.99 11.74
CA ALA A 35 0.70 26.74 12.98
C ALA A 35 2.09 27.36 13.25
N SER A 36 2.15 28.65 13.56
CA SER A 36 3.38 29.28 14.06
C SER A 36 3.09 29.95 15.41
N PHE A 37 3.97 29.74 16.39
CA PHE A 37 3.89 30.34 17.71
C PHE A 37 4.85 31.53 17.79
N LYS A 38 4.38 32.72 18.19
CA LYS A 38 5.26 33.83 18.57
C LYS A 38 5.55 33.76 20.07
N SER A 39 6.83 33.61 20.43
CA SER A 39 7.27 33.60 21.82
C SER A 39 7.30 35.02 22.39
N GLY A 40 6.59 35.24 23.50
CA GLY A 40 6.71 36.48 24.26
C GLY A 40 5.57 36.74 25.24
N ALA A 41 5.63 36.13 26.43
CA ALA A 41 5.22 36.74 27.71
C ALA A 41 5.46 35.78 28.89
N THR A 42 6.03 36.31 29.97
CA THR A 42 6.46 35.65 31.21
C THR A 42 5.39 35.70 32.32
N HIS A 43 5.25 34.61 33.09
CA HIS A 43 4.67 34.49 34.46
C HIS A 43 3.15 34.83 34.63
N THR A 44 2.31 34.26 35.50
CA THR A 44 2.40 33.73 36.88
C THR A 44 1.08 32.99 37.28
N ARG A 45 1.12 32.18 38.35
CA ARG A 45 0.05 31.40 39.04
C ARG A 45 -1.36 32.05 39.15
N SER A 46 -2.44 31.24 39.08
CA SER A 46 -3.51 31.11 40.12
C SER A 46 -4.86 30.52 39.62
N LYS A 47 -5.36 29.52 40.37
CA LYS A 47 -6.74 29.05 40.65
C LYS A 47 -7.93 29.31 39.68
N SER A 48 -8.63 28.19 39.39
CA SER A 48 -10.08 27.99 39.28
C SER A 48 -10.91 28.82 38.30
N THR A 49 -11.27 28.24 37.16
CA THR A 49 -12.65 28.29 36.64
C THR A 49 -12.92 27.12 35.68
N LEU A 50 -13.89 26.28 36.04
CA LEU A 50 -14.52 25.27 35.19
C LEU A 50 -15.33 25.99 34.09
N TRP A 51 -14.90 25.93 32.83
CA TRP A 51 -15.75 26.20 31.66
C TRP A 51 -15.48 25.13 30.59
N GLU A 52 -16.53 24.74 29.89
CA GLU A 52 -16.64 23.57 29.02
C GLU A 52 -15.80 23.67 27.74
N TYR A 53 -14.63 23.01 27.70
CA TYR A 53 -13.75 22.95 26.52
C TYR A 53 -14.08 21.83 25.51
N SER A 54 -15.37 21.46 25.38
CA SER A 54 -15.80 20.26 24.61
C SER A 54 -16.30 20.55 23.18
N SER A 55 -16.57 21.79 22.80
CA SER A 55 -17.38 22.07 21.59
C SER A 55 -16.56 22.19 20.29
N VAL A 56 -15.31 22.67 20.34
CA VAL A 56 -14.55 23.01 19.12
C VAL A 56 -14.00 21.79 18.38
N CYS A 57 -13.46 20.78 19.09
CA CYS A 57 -13.01 19.53 18.46
C CYS A 57 -14.16 18.59 18.05
N SER A 58 -15.39 18.86 18.51
CA SER A 58 -16.51 17.95 18.28
C SER A 58 -16.98 17.89 16.83
N ARG A 59 -16.59 18.83 15.96
CA ARG A 59 -17.00 18.88 14.54
C ARG A 59 -15.91 18.47 13.56
N LEU A 60 -14.78 17.96 14.04
CA LEU A 60 -13.65 17.57 13.20
C LEU A 60 -14.04 16.42 12.27
N THR A 61 -13.80 16.59 10.97
CA THR A 61 -14.13 15.62 9.93
C THR A 61 -12.90 14.87 9.38
N TRP A 62 -11.70 15.41 9.56
CA TRP A 62 -10.43 14.84 9.08
C TRP A 62 -9.33 15.10 10.12
N LEU A 63 -8.50 14.09 10.42
CA LEU A 63 -7.33 14.20 11.29
C LEU A 63 -6.18 13.41 10.64
N ALA A 64 -5.15 14.11 10.18
CA ALA A 64 -3.91 13.53 9.66
C ALA A 64 -2.73 14.34 10.16
N SER A 65 -1.70 13.67 10.66
CA SER A 65 -0.48 14.32 11.16
C SER A 65 0.76 13.99 10.33
N ALA A 66 0.70 12.99 9.44
CA ALA A 66 1.82 12.58 8.61
C ALA A 66 2.18 13.69 7.61
N ALA A 67 3.48 14.04 7.54
CA ALA A 67 4.11 15.10 6.75
C ALA A 67 4.11 16.55 7.29
N ASN A 68 3.73 16.80 8.56
CA ASN A 68 3.91 18.13 9.17
C ASN A 68 5.27 18.24 9.90
N GLN A 69 6.16 19.12 9.45
CA GLN A 69 7.36 19.51 10.19
C GLN A 69 6.97 20.46 11.34
N PHE A 70 6.65 19.91 12.51
CA PHE A 70 6.40 20.73 13.70
C PHE A 70 7.73 21.25 14.25
N ALA A 71 7.98 22.56 14.16
CA ALA A 71 9.09 23.22 14.84
C ALA A 71 8.56 24.01 16.04
N GLY A 72 8.93 23.59 17.26
CA GLY A 72 8.47 24.15 18.55
C GLY A 72 7.83 23.09 19.47
N GLN A 73 7.62 23.41 20.76
CA GLN A 73 6.91 22.49 21.66
C GLN A 73 5.43 22.38 21.26
N VAL A 74 5.07 21.21 20.73
CA VAL A 74 3.68 20.86 20.38
C VAL A 74 2.83 20.83 21.67
N PRO A 75 1.58 21.35 21.68
CA PRO A 75 0.73 21.35 22.87
C PRO A 75 0.65 19.95 23.46
N THR A 76 0.76 19.76 24.79
CA THR A 76 0.91 18.42 25.38
C THR A 76 -0.19 17.44 24.97
N SER A 77 -1.39 17.91 24.61
CA SER A 77 -2.51 17.11 24.08
C SER A 77 -2.33 16.59 22.64
N LEU A 78 -1.53 17.26 21.82
CA LEU A 78 -1.19 16.89 20.43
C LEU A 78 0.25 16.38 20.31
N GLY A 79 1.18 16.94 21.08
CA GLY A 79 2.57 16.51 21.24
C GLY A 79 2.72 15.20 22.00
N LEU A 80 1.64 14.75 22.64
CA LEU A 80 1.53 13.36 23.07
C LEU A 80 1.63 12.40 21.88
N LEU A 81 1.15 12.72 20.66
CA LEU A 81 1.07 11.78 19.53
C LEU A 81 2.43 11.21 19.08
N GLU A 82 3.52 11.99 19.17
CA GLU A 82 4.89 11.51 18.89
C GLU A 82 5.49 10.67 20.04
N HIS A 83 4.85 10.68 21.22
CA HIS A 83 5.24 9.96 22.42
C HIS A 83 4.14 9.05 22.96
N LEU A 84 3.13 8.76 22.15
CA LEU A 84 2.04 7.91 22.56
C LEU A 84 2.55 6.49 22.56
N GLY A 85 2.66 5.93 23.77
CA GLY A 85 2.72 4.49 23.90
C GLY A 85 1.56 3.84 23.14
N SER A 86 0.32 4.32 23.26
CA SER A 86 -0.83 3.69 22.59
C SER A 86 -1.84 4.67 22.01
N ILE A 87 -2.75 4.19 21.16
CA ILE A 87 -3.84 4.97 20.58
C ILE A 87 -4.75 5.50 21.72
N PRO A 88 -4.94 6.83 21.88
CA PRO A 88 -5.67 7.38 23.01
C PRO A 88 -7.16 7.16 22.83
N LYS A 89 -7.81 6.57 23.84
CA LYS A 89 -9.28 6.40 23.86
C LYS A 89 -10.05 7.71 23.66
N ARG A 90 -9.45 8.86 23.98
CA ARG A 90 -10.07 10.18 23.81
C ARG A 90 -10.24 10.58 22.34
N ILE A 91 -9.37 10.13 21.43
CA ILE A 91 -9.53 10.34 19.98
C ILE A 91 -10.82 9.67 19.48
N MET A 92 -11.22 8.56 20.11
CA MET A 92 -12.45 7.83 19.78
C MET A 92 -13.74 8.58 20.18
N SER A 93 -13.64 9.79 20.76
CA SER A 93 -14.78 10.67 21.03
C SER A 93 -15.15 11.59 19.85
N LEU A 94 -14.33 11.63 18.80
CA LEU A 94 -14.53 12.46 17.60
C LEU A 94 -15.54 11.80 16.63
N LYS A 95 -16.83 11.88 16.96
CA LYS A 95 -17.92 11.15 16.26
C LYS A 95 -18.16 11.55 14.80
N TYR A 96 -17.63 12.70 14.37
CA TYR A 96 -17.85 13.25 13.02
C TYR A 96 -16.67 13.00 12.07
N LEU A 97 -15.62 12.34 12.55
CA LEU A 97 -14.44 12.07 11.75
C LEU A 97 -14.74 11.07 10.63
N ASN A 98 -14.35 11.42 9.41
CA ASN A 98 -14.42 10.58 8.22
C ASN A 98 -13.05 9.96 7.89
N TRP A 99 -11.95 10.61 8.27
CA TRP A 99 -10.59 10.12 8.04
C TRP A 99 -9.75 10.27 9.32
N LEU A 100 -9.25 9.14 9.82
CA LEU A 100 -8.21 9.06 10.85
C LEU A 100 -6.92 8.49 10.26
N ASP A 101 -5.84 9.27 10.28
CA ASP A 101 -4.49 8.80 9.94
C ASP A 101 -3.56 8.96 11.15
N LEU A 102 -3.08 7.82 11.64
CA LEU A 102 -2.06 7.71 12.68
C LEU A 102 -0.95 6.76 12.23
N GLY A 103 -0.60 6.73 10.94
CA GLY A 103 0.51 5.92 10.44
C GLY A 103 1.90 6.43 10.87
N ASP A 104 2.87 5.52 10.97
CA ASP A 104 4.30 5.83 11.20
C ASP A 104 4.63 6.62 12.50
N TYR A 105 3.86 6.41 13.57
CA TYR A 105 4.03 7.09 14.87
C TYR A 105 4.67 6.25 15.98
N ASN A 106 5.23 5.07 15.66
CA ASN A 106 5.74 4.13 16.67
C ASN A 106 4.71 3.74 17.76
N LEU A 107 3.41 3.83 17.46
CA LEU A 107 2.34 3.50 18.42
C LEU A 107 2.39 2.02 18.78
N ASN A 108 2.29 1.68 20.05
CA ASN A 108 2.21 0.32 20.60
C ASN A 108 0.85 0.03 21.26
N GLY A 109 0.70 -1.18 21.80
CA GLY A 109 -0.55 -1.65 22.40
C GLY A 109 -1.63 -1.97 21.36
N ALA A 110 -2.86 -2.15 21.82
CA ALA A 110 -3.97 -2.64 20.99
C ALA A 110 -4.74 -1.53 20.27
N ILE A 111 -5.39 -1.90 19.15
CA ILE A 111 -6.44 -1.08 18.54
C ILE A 111 -7.64 -1.03 19.51
N PRO A 112 -8.06 0.15 20.02
CA PRO A 112 -9.13 0.21 21.01
C PRO A 112 -10.48 -0.20 20.41
N SER A 113 -11.20 -1.14 21.03
CA SER A 113 -12.57 -1.53 20.65
C SER A 113 -13.56 -0.34 20.66
N THR A 114 -13.25 0.72 21.39
CA THR A 114 -13.97 2.00 21.38
C THR A 114 -13.97 2.72 20.03
N ILE A 115 -13.19 2.27 19.04
CA ILE A 115 -13.20 2.79 17.66
C ILE A 115 -14.60 2.78 17.02
N THR A 116 -15.48 1.90 17.50
CA THR A 116 -16.92 1.81 17.16
C THR A 116 -17.71 3.11 17.31
N ARG A 117 -17.23 4.02 18.17
CA ARG A 117 -17.86 5.32 18.41
C ARG A 117 -17.72 6.25 17.21
N MET A 118 -16.77 5.99 16.31
CA MET A 118 -16.50 6.77 15.10
C MET A 118 -17.36 6.29 13.93
N LYS A 119 -18.69 6.32 14.09
CA LYS A 119 -19.66 5.77 13.11
C LYS A 119 -19.59 6.38 11.70
N ASN A 120 -18.98 7.57 11.56
CA ASN A 120 -18.80 8.26 10.27
C ASN A 120 -17.48 7.94 9.58
N LEU A 121 -16.60 7.16 10.22
CA LEU A 121 -15.27 6.89 9.69
C LEU A 121 -15.36 6.14 8.34
N ARG A 122 -14.68 6.69 7.34
CA ARG A 122 -14.56 6.19 5.97
C ARG A 122 -13.15 5.68 5.69
N ARG A 123 -12.13 6.31 6.28
CA ARG A 123 -10.72 5.96 6.12
C ARG A 123 -10.05 5.83 7.48
N LEU A 124 -9.36 4.70 7.69
CA LEU A 124 -8.58 4.42 8.89
C LEU A 124 -7.18 3.96 8.46
N TYR A 125 -6.16 4.76 8.73
CA TYR A 125 -4.77 4.42 8.45
C TYR A 125 -3.98 4.38 9.75
N LEU A 126 -3.45 3.22 10.09
CA LEU A 126 -2.64 2.93 11.27
C LEU A 126 -1.34 2.20 10.88
N ALA A 127 -0.96 2.24 9.60
CA ALA A 127 0.16 1.48 9.07
C ALA A 127 1.51 1.95 9.64
N GLY A 128 2.50 1.06 9.72
CA GLY A 128 3.87 1.43 10.11
C GLY A 128 4.04 1.75 11.60
N ASN A 129 3.26 1.10 12.46
CA ASN A 129 3.35 1.25 13.91
C ASN A 129 3.85 -0.05 14.58
N GLN A 130 3.81 -0.09 15.90
CA GLN A 130 4.13 -1.25 16.74
C GLN A 130 2.87 -1.84 17.41
N LEU A 131 1.69 -1.65 16.79
CA LEU A 131 0.41 -2.09 17.36
C LEU A 131 0.38 -3.62 17.46
N GLU A 132 -0.10 -4.13 18.58
CA GLU A 132 -0.10 -5.55 18.94
C GLU A 132 -1.52 -6.02 19.30
N GLN A 133 -1.65 -7.30 19.67
CA GLN A 133 -2.94 -7.98 19.94
C GLN A 133 -3.84 -8.09 18.70
N THR A 134 -5.10 -8.47 18.91
CA THR A 134 -6.03 -8.76 17.82
C THR A 134 -6.70 -7.51 17.25
N ILE A 135 -7.11 -7.58 15.98
CA ILE A 135 -8.04 -6.60 15.42
C ILE A 135 -9.38 -6.79 16.13
N PRO A 136 -9.94 -5.74 16.77
CA PRO A 136 -11.17 -5.88 17.54
C PRO A 136 -12.36 -6.14 16.60
N ASN A 137 -13.21 -7.11 16.94
CA ASN A 137 -14.42 -7.46 16.16
C ASN A 137 -15.38 -6.28 15.96
N GLU A 138 -15.34 -5.36 16.92
CA GLU A 138 -15.95 -4.06 16.94
C GLU A 138 -15.71 -3.23 15.67
N ILE A 139 -14.60 -3.43 14.96
CA ILE A 139 -14.31 -2.74 13.70
C ILE A 139 -15.40 -2.98 12.66
N CYS A 140 -16.05 -4.15 12.69
CA CYS A 140 -17.15 -4.50 11.80
C CYS A 140 -18.35 -3.54 11.93
N LEU A 141 -18.51 -2.82 13.05
CA LEU A 141 -19.62 -1.88 13.28
C LEU A 141 -19.45 -0.54 12.54
N LEU A 142 -18.32 -0.32 11.86
CA LEU A 142 -18.00 0.89 11.10
C LEU A 142 -18.52 0.78 9.66
N ARG A 143 -19.85 0.75 9.48
CA ARG A 143 -20.50 0.46 8.19
C ARG A 143 -20.15 1.38 7.01
N LYS A 144 -19.61 2.57 7.29
CA LYS A 144 -19.18 3.55 6.27
C LYS A 144 -17.69 3.44 5.91
N LEU A 145 -16.95 2.55 6.58
CA LEU A 145 -15.52 2.37 6.35
C LEU A 145 -15.32 1.84 4.93
N GLY A 146 -14.65 2.64 4.11
CA GLY A 146 -14.30 2.33 2.74
C GLY A 146 -12.85 1.89 2.58
N GLU A 147 -11.97 2.42 3.43
CA GLU A 147 -10.55 2.10 3.39
C GLU A 147 -10.00 1.88 4.80
N MET A 148 -9.22 0.81 4.94
CA MET A 148 -8.55 0.46 6.17
C MET A 148 -7.13 -0.02 5.87
N ASP A 149 -6.14 0.61 6.48
CA ASP A 149 -4.75 0.19 6.41
C ASP A 149 -4.19 0.00 7.82
N LEU A 150 -3.91 -1.25 8.17
CA LEU A 150 -3.28 -1.66 9.42
C LEU A 150 -1.91 -2.31 9.15
N GLY A 151 -1.36 -2.16 7.95
CA GLY A 151 -0.16 -2.85 7.52
C GLY A 151 1.08 -2.49 8.36
N ASN A 152 2.11 -3.34 8.33
CA ASN A 152 3.39 -3.09 8.99
C ASN A 152 3.22 -2.79 10.50
N ASN A 153 2.68 -3.76 11.24
CA ASN A 153 2.41 -3.72 12.68
C ASN A 153 2.73 -5.10 13.30
N LYS A 154 2.43 -5.30 14.59
CA LYS A 154 2.60 -6.56 15.34
C LYS A 154 1.25 -7.22 15.69
N LEU A 155 0.18 -6.93 14.93
CA LEU A 155 -1.17 -7.44 15.21
C LEU A 155 -1.20 -8.96 15.03
N SER A 156 -1.92 -9.67 15.88
CA SER A 156 -2.01 -11.14 15.89
C SER A 156 -3.47 -11.63 15.93
N GLY A 157 -3.70 -12.95 15.86
CA GLY A 157 -5.07 -13.48 15.83
C GLY A 157 -5.77 -13.37 14.46
N THR A 158 -7.06 -13.70 14.43
CA THR A 158 -7.85 -13.76 13.19
C THR A 158 -8.40 -12.41 12.77
N ILE A 159 -8.52 -12.22 11.45
CA ILE A 159 -9.31 -11.12 10.88
C ILE A 159 -10.78 -11.28 11.31
N PRO A 160 -11.41 -10.25 11.89
CA PRO A 160 -12.82 -10.27 12.28
C PRO A 160 -13.75 -10.69 11.14
N SER A 161 -14.65 -11.65 11.40
CA SER A 161 -15.65 -12.09 10.42
C SER A 161 -16.80 -11.08 10.36
N CYS A 162 -16.68 -10.06 9.53
CA CYS A 162 -17.71 -9.02 9.37
C CYS A 162 -18.88 -9.49 8.47
N LYS A 163 -19.46 -10.67 8.71
CA LYS A 163 -20.55 -11.22 7.86
C LYS A 163 -21.67 -10.19 7.65
N GLY A 164 -21.81 -9.69 6.42
CA GLY A 164 -22.82 -8.67 6.04
C GLY A 164 -22.58 -7.25 6.58
N ASN A 165 -21.45 -6.99 7.22
CA ASN A 165 -21.05 -5.70 7.78
C ASN A 165 -19.81 -5.19 7.00
N LEU A 166 -19.58 -3.88 6.97
CA LEU A 166 -18.54 -3.22 6.12
C LEU A 166 -18.78 -3.32 4.60
N THR A 167 -20.03 -3.18 4.15
CA THR A 167 -20.40 -3.25 2.73
C THR A 167 -19.77 -2.19 1.82
N HIS A 168 -19.19 -1.13 2.40
CA HIS A 168 -18.52 -0.06 1.66
C HIS A 168 -17.01 -0.26 1.57
N LEU A 169 -16.45 -1.29 2.22
CA LEU A 169 -15.00 -1.51 2.30
C LEU A 169 -14.47 -1.93 0.93
N GLN A 170 -13.74 -1.02 0.29
CA GLN A 170 -13.10 -1.20 -1.01
C GLN A 170 -11.62 -1.55 -0.88
N SER A 171 -11.04 -1.25 0.28
CA SER A 171 -9.60 -1.32 0.53
C SER A 171 -9.33 -1.82 1.94
N MET A 172 -8.61 -2.93 2.06
CA MET A 172 -8.19 -3.51 3.34
C MET A 172 -6.74 -3.97 3.22
N LEU A 173 -5.82 -3.22 3.82
CA LEU A 173 -4.40 -3.54 3.89
C LEU A 173 -4.08 -4.04 5.30
N LEU A 174 -3.61 -5.28 5.39
CA LEU A 174 -3.25 -5.92 6.66
C LEU A 174 -1.84 -6.53 6.60
N SER A 175 -1.08 -6.23 5.54
CA SER A 175 0.21 -6.84 5.27
C SER A 175 1.21 -6.59 6.39
N CYS A 176 2.25 -7.43 6.49
CA CYS A 176 3.31 -7.25 7.48
C CYS A 176 2.79 -7.15 8.93
N ASN A 177 1.91 -8.09 9.33
CA ASN A 177 1.46 -8.33 10.70
C ASN A 177 1.67 -9.81 11.08
N SER A 178 1.45 -10.16 12.35
CA SER A 178 1.42 -11.54 12.87
C SER A 178 0.01 -12.15 12.90
N LEU A 179 -0.91 -11.66 12.06
CA LEU A 179 -2.29 -12.11 12.04
C LEU A 179 -2.32 -13.61 11.68
N SER A 180 -2.77 -14.42 12.63
CA SER A 180 -3.20 -15.77 12.32
C SER A 180 -4.51 -15.64 11.58
N SER A 181 -4.43 -15.49 10.26
CA SER A 181 -5.51 -15.95 9.42
C SER A 181 -6.01 -17.29 9.97
N ALA A 182 -7.31 -17.55 9.89
CA ALA A 182 -7.84 -18.90 10.06
C ALA A 182 -7.36 -19.78 8.89
N ILE A 183 -6.05 -19.92 8.75
CA ILE A 183 -5.23 -20.48 7.69
C ILE A 183 -3.93 -20.92 8.39
N PRO A 184 -4.01 -22.07 9.06
CA PRO A 184 -3.25 -23.24 8.57
C PRO A 184 -4.12 -24.25 7.80
N SER A 185 -5.45 -24.09 7.78
CA SER A 185 -6.35 -25.03 7.08
C SER A 185 -6.99 -24.47 5.80
N ARG A 186 -7.31 -23.17 5.73
CA ARG A 186 -8.15 -22.66 4.62
C ARG A 186 -7.43 -22.27 3.32
N SER A 187 -6.18 -21.78 3.32
CA SER A 187 -5.46 -21.55 2.05
C SER A 187 -4.93 -22.84 1.46
N CYS A 188 -4.55 -23.80 2.32
CA CYS A 188 -4.26 -25.17 1.95
C CYS A 188 -5.51 -25.74 1.28
N HIS A 189 -6.68 -25.79 1.93
CA HIS A 189 -7.91 -26.24 1.25
C HIS A 189 -8.31 -25.41 0.02
N ALA A 190 -8.09 -24.09 0.01
CA ALA A 190 -8.37 -23.24 -1.17
C ALA A 190 -7.53 -23.62 -2.38
N THR A 191 -6.28 -24.06 -2.17
CA THR A 191 -5.37 -24.58 -3.20
C THR A 191 -5.36 -26.11 -3.24
N ASN A 192 -6.30 -26.79 -2.57
CA ASN A 192 -6.30 -28.24 -2.37
C ASN A 192 -4.97 -28.78 -1.81
N ASP A 193 -4.56 -28.24 -0.67
CA ASP A 193 -3.31 -28.45 0.07
C ASP A 193 -2.05 -28.22 -0.77
N PHE A 194 -2.05 -27.14 -1.57
CA PHE A 194 -0.98 -26.82 -2.53
C PHE A 194 -0.72 -27.95 -3.52
N SER A 195 -1.79 -28.65 -3.92
CA SER A 195 -1.71 -29.70 -4.94
C SER A 195 -0.98 -29.20 -6.18
N GLU A 196 -0.11 -30.04 -6.74
CA GLU A 196 0.58 -29.78 -8.01
C GLU A 196 -0.41 -29.49 -9.15
N ALA A 197 -1.63 -30.04 -9.09
CA ALA A 197 -2.69 -29.80 -10.06
C ALA A 197 -3.14 -28.31 -10.12
N ASN A 198 -2.86 -27.54 -9.08
CA ASN A 198 -3.21 -26.12 -8.99
C ASN A 198 -2.02 -25.19 -9.25
N ILE A 199 -0.83 -25.70 -9.61
CA ILE A 199 0.32 -24.85 -9.92
C ILE A 199 0.04 -24.04 -11.19
N LEU A 200 0.17 -22.72 -11.06
CA LEU A 200 0.10 -21.76 -12.16
C LEU A 200 1.50 -21.43 -12.71
N GLY A 201 2.53 -21.51 -11.86
CA GLY A 201 3.92 -21.29 -12.26
C GLY A 201 4.90 -21.41 -11.11
N VAL A 202 6.18 -21.58 -11.44
CA VAL A 202 7.29 -21.61 -10.48
C VAL A 202 8.20 -20.42 -10.79
N GLY A 203 8.34 -19.52 -9.82
CA GLY A 203 9.22 -18.36 -9.90
C GLY A 203 10.56 -18.59 -9.21
N SER A 204 11.40 -17.56 -9.19
CA SER A 204 12.75 -17.60 -8.60
C SER A 204 12.77 -17.86 -7.09
N PHE A 205 11.72 -17.45 -6.38
CA PHE A 205 11.65 -17.52 -4.91
C PHE A 205 10.51 -18.41 -4.39
N GLY A 206 9.81 -19.14 -5.25
CA GLY A 206 8.68 -19.96 -4.83
C GLY A 206 7.71 -20.31 -5.96
N SER A 207 6.51 -20.73 -5.58
CA SER A 207 5.51 -21.25 -6.52
C SER A 207 4.20 -20.48 -6.40
N VAL A 208 3.47 -20.36 -7.51
CA VAL A 208 2.16 -19.71 -7.58
C VAL A 208 1.11 -20.77 -7.81
N PHE A 209 0.07 -20.76 -6.98
CA PHE A 209 -1.04 -21.72 -7.03
C PHE A 209 -2.35 -21.02 -7.32
N LYS A 210 -3.25 -21.68 -8.04
CA LYS A 210 -4.66 -21.30 -8.14
C LYS A 210 -5.35 -21.67 -6.84
N GLY A 211 -6.08 -20.71 -6.26
CA GLY A 211 -6.89 -20.91 -5.08
C GLY A 211 -8.34 -20.51 -5.31
N ILE A 212 -9.25 -21.08 -4.52
CA ILE A 212 -10.65 -20.68 -4.44
C ILE A 212 -10.97 -20.33 -2.98
N LEU A 213 -11.31 -19.07 -2.71
CA LEU A 213 -11.73 -18.65 -1.37
C LEU A 213 -13.12 -19.21 -1.03
N SER A 214 -13.49 -19.18 0.26
CA SER A 214 -14.73 -19.77 0.78
C SER A 214 -16.03 -19.26 0.12
N GLU A 215 -15.97 -18.07 -0.45
CA GLU A 215 -17.04 -17.38 -1.16
C GLU A 215 -17.03 -17.62 -2.68
N GLY A 216 -16.16 -18.49 -3.20
CA GLY A 216 -16.04 -18.83 -4.62
C GLY A 216 -15.09 -17.93 -5.43
N THR A 217 -14.45 -16.95 -4.79
CA THR A 217 -13.52 -16.03 -5.46
C THR A 217 -12.23 -16.75 -5.84
N LEU A 218 -11.88 -16.71 -7.13
CA LEU A 218 -10.60 -17.21 -7.64
C LEU A 218 -9.45 -16.27 -7.25
N VAL A 219 -8.36 -16.86 -6.76
CA VAL A 219 -7.15 -16.14 -6.35
C VAL A 219 -5.89 -16.84 -6.86
N ALA A 220 -4.81 -16.07 -6.98
CA ALA A 220 -3.46 -16.61 -7.15
C ALA A 220 -2.72 -16.52 -5.82
N VAL A 221 -2.16 -17.63 -5.35
CA VAL A 221 -1.43 -17.72 -4.08
C VAL A 221 0.05 -17.96 -4.38
N LYS A 222 0.87 -16.92 -4.26
CA LYS A 222 2.33 -17.01 -4.41
C LYS A 222 2.93 -17.41 -3.06
N VAL A 223 3.41 -18.63 -2.95
CA VAL A 223 4.05 -19.19 -1.76
C VAL A 223 5.56 -19.13 -1.94
N LEU A 224 6.28 -18.55 -0.99
CA LEU A 224 7.73 -18.47 -1.04
C LEU A 224 8.38 -19.72 -0.45
N ASN A 225 9.46 -20.16 -1.08
CA ASN A 225 10.34 -21.18 -0.55
C ASN A 225 11.35 -20.52 0.41
N LEU A 226 11.10 -20.65 1.71
CA LEU A 226 11.93 -20.04 2.77
C LEU A 226 13.36 -20.62 2.87
N GLN A 227 13.64 -21.74 2.18
CA GLN A 227 14.99 -22.31 2.10
C GLN A 227 15.86 -21.62 1.05
N LEU A 228 15.26 -20.83 0.14
CA LEU A 228 16.02 -20.12 -0.90
C LEU A 228 16.62 -18.82 -0.34
N GLU A 229 17.91 -18.63 -0.59
CA GLU A 229 18.59 -17.40 -0.23
C GLU A 229 17.94 -16.20 -0.93
N GLY A 230 17.63 -15.16 -0.15
CA GLY A 230 16.98 -13.95 -0.66
C GLY A 230 15.46 -14.00 -0.73
N ALA A 231 14.81 -15.16 -0.52
CA ALA A 231 13.34 -15.25 -0.50
C ALA A 231 12.69 -14.30 0.53
N PHE A 232 13.28 -14.18 1.72
CA PHE A 232 12.83 -13.23 2.74
C PHE A 232 12.88 -11.78 2.25
N LYS A 233 14.01 -11.37 1.67
CA LYS A 233 14.19 -10.01 1.13
C LYS A 233 13.22 -9.76 -0.02
N SER A 234 12.94 -10.78 -0.82
CA SER A 234 12.03 -10.72 -1.95
C SER A 234 10.58 -10.47 -1.50
N PHE A 235 10.11 -11.26 -0.52
CA PHE A 235 8.79 -11.04 0.09
C PHE A 235 8.66 -9.66 0.71
N ASP A 236 9.66 -9.22 1.47
CA ASP A 236 9.63 -7.93 2.14
C ASP A 236 9.63 -6.76 1.13
N ALA A 237 10.38 -6.89 0.02
CA ALA A 237 10.38 -5.90 -1.06
C ALA A 237 9.00 -5.83 -1.75
N GLU A 238 8.45 -6.98 -2.11
CA GLU A 238 7.15 -7.07 -2.77
C GLU A 238 6.02 -6.53 -1.88
N CYS A 239 6.01 -6.87 -0.59
CA CYS A 239 5.05 -6.32 0.37
C CYS A 239 5.16 -4.79 0.51
N LYS A 240 6.39 -4.25 0.56
CA LYS A 240 6.62 -2.80 0.67
C LYS A 240 6.10 -2.04 -0.55
N VAL A 241 6.31 -2.58 -1.75
CA VAL A 241 5.79 -1.98 -2.98
C VAL A 241 4.28 -2.08 -3.01
N LEU A 242 3.71 -3.28 -2.84
CA LEU A 242 2.28 -3.54 -2.93
C LEU A 242 1.45 -2.80 -1.87
N ALA A 243 2.04 -2.42 -0.74
CA ALA A 243 1.38 -1.58 0.26
C ALA A 243 1.15 -0.13 -0.23
N ARG A 244 1.94 0.35 -1.20
CA ARG A 244 1.97 1.75 -1.65
C ARG A 244 1.37 1.96 -3.03
N VAL A 245 1.43 0.95 -3.90
CA VAL A 245 1.02 1.08 -5.31
C VAL A 245 -0.39 0.57 -5.53
N ARG A 246 -1.19 1.33 -6.29
CA ARG A 246 -2.53 0.95 -6.75
C ARG A 246 -2.81 1.55 -8.11
N HIS A 247 -2.91 0.68 -9.11
CA HIS A 247 -3.17 1.08 -10.48
C HIS A 247 -3.91 -0.02 -11.22
N ARG A 248 -4.71 0.36 -12.23
CA ARG A 248 -5.53 -0.60 -12.98
C ARG A 248 -4.68 -1.65 -13.69
N ASN A 249 -3.49 -1.26 -14.19
CA ASN A 249 -2.56 -2.13 -14.89
C ASN A 249 -1.48 -2.74 -13.98
N LEU A 250 -1.73 -2.84 -12.67
CA LEU A 250 -0.88 -3.58 -11.73
C LEU A 250 -1.64 -4.77 -11.16
N VAL A 251 -0.94 -5.87 -10.85
CA VAL A 251 -1.55 -7.02 -10.17
C VAL A 251 -2.00 -6.62 -8.78
N LYS A 252 -3.29 -6.79 -8.51
CA LYS A 252 -3.88 -6.43 -7.22
C LYS A 252 -3.50 -7.43 -6.13
N VAL A 253 -2.96 -6.93 -5.02
CA VAL A 253 -2.83 -7.70 -3.78
C VAL A 253 -4.16 -7.72 -3.03
N ILE A 254 -4.59 -8.91 -2.63
CA ILE A 254 -5.78 -9.12 -1.79
C ILE A 254 -5.35 -9.19 -0.32
N SER A 255 -4.32 -10.00 -0.04
CA SER A 255 -3.79 -10.17 1.31
C SER A 255 -2.38 -10.77 1.26
N SER A 256 -1.71 -10.83 2.40
CA SER A 256 -0.44 -11.52 2.59
C SER A 256 -0.49 -12.34 3.88
N CYS A 257 0.17 -13.50 3.89
CA CYS A 257 0.41 -14.30 5.08
C CYS A 257 1.92 -14.31 5.36
N SER A 258 2.30 -14.12 6.62
CA SER A 258 3.69 -14.23 7.05
C SER A 258 3.74 -14.82 8.45
N ASN A 259 4.17 -16.08 8.53
CA ASN A 259 4.49 -16.76 9.78
C ASN A 259 5.86 -17.46 9.62
N PRO A 260 6.43 -18.05 10.69
CA PRO A 260 7.75 -18.67 10.64
C PRO A 260 7.91 -19.80 9.61
N GLU A 261 6.81 -20.48 9.25
CA GLU A 261 6.80 -21.65 8.36
C GLU A 261 6.31 -21.32 6.95
N LEU A 262 5.54 -20.24 6.78
CA LEU A 262 4.88 -19.87 5.54
C LEU A 262 4.90 -18.36 5.32
N ARG A 263 5.40 -17.96 4.14
CA ARG A 263 5.17 -16.62 3.59
C ARG A 263 4.46 -16.76 2.26
N ALA A 264 3.32 -16.10 2.13
CA ALA A 264 2.52 -16.16 0.93
C ALA A 264 1.84 -14.82 0.62
N LEU A 265 1.66 -14.53 -0.67
CA LEU A 265 0.85 -13.43 -1.16
C LEU A 265 -0.41 -13.99 -1.81
N VAL A 266 -1.56 -13.44 -1.43
CA VAL A 266 -2.85 -13.71 -2.07
C VAL A 266 -3.12 -12.56 -3.01
N LEU A 267 -3.09 -12.86 -4.31
CA LEU A 267 -3.21 -11.93 -5.42
C LEU A 267 -4.51 -12.21 -6.18
N GLN A 268 -4.99 -11.21 -6.92
CA GLN A 268 -6.04 -11.41 -7.90
C GLN A 268 -5.60 -12.48 -8.92
N TYR A 269 -6.51 -13.41 -9.22
CA TYR A 269 -6.28 -14.40 -10.26
C TYR A 269 -6.44 -13.78 -11.64
N MET A 270 -5.52 -14.11 -12.55
CA MET A 270 -5.48 -13.62 -13.94
C MET A 270 -5.82 -14.79 -14.88
N PRO A 271 -7.05 -14.88 -15.40
CA PRO A 271 -7.53 -16.07 -16.11
C PRO A 271 -6.77 -16.38 -17.39
N ASN A 272 -6.28 -15.35 -18.10
CA ASN A 272 -5.56 -15.51 -19.36
C ASN A 272 -4.05 -15.75 -19.16
N GLY A 273 -3.56 -15.77 -17.92
CA GLY A 273 -2.18 -16.12 -17.60
C GLY A 273 -1.17 -15.03 -18.01
N SER A 274 0.10 -15.41 -18.19
CA SER A 274 1.18 -14.49 -18.54
C SER A 274 1.25 -14.16 -20.03
N LEU A 275 1.77 -12.99 -20.36
CA LEU A 275 2.04 -12.58 -21.73
C LEU A 275 3.01 -13.53 -22.44
N GLU A 276 4.01 -14.05 -21.72
CA GLU A 276 4.95 -15.07 -22.20
C GLU A 276 4.24 -16.30 -22.79
N LYS A 277 3.20 -16.79 -22.12
CA LYS A 277 2.40 -17.93 -22.59
C LYS A 277 1.77 -17.65 -23.94
N TRP A 278 1.30 -16.43 -24.17
CA TRP A 278 0.67 -16.05 -25.44
C TRP A 278 1.68 -15.75 -26.54
N LEU A 279 2.84 -15.19 -26.20
CA LEU A 279 3.88 -14.87 -27.15
C LEU A 279 4.53 -16.10 -27.77
N TYR A 280 4.75 -17.15 -26.98
CA TYR A 280 5.58 -18.29 -27.38
C TYR A 280 4.83 -19.59 -27.61
N SER A 281 3.52 -19.64 -27.35
CA SER A 281 2.73 -20.83 -27.69
C SER A 281 2.20 -20.74 -29.12
N PHE A 282 2.36 -21.82 -29.88
CA PHE A 282 1.87 -21.94 -31.26
C PHE A 282 0.35 -21.79 -31.42
N ASN A 283 -0.42 -21.89 -30.33
CA ASN A 283 -1.88 -21.86 -30.34
C ASN A 283 -2.47 -20.46 -30.09
N TYR A 284 -1.65 -19.47 -29.78
CA TYR A 284 -2.11 -18.11 -29.49
C TYR A 284 -1.51 -17.13 -30.50
N CYS A 285 -2.33 -16.21 -30.99
CA CYS A 285 -1.87 -15.17 -31.90
C CYS A 285 -2.56 -13.85 -31.55
N PHE A 286 -1.77 -12.85 -31.17
CA PHE A 286 -2.27 -11.50 -31.01
C PHE A 286 -2.37 -10.78 -32.35
N SER A 287 -3.49 -10.11 -32.56
CA SER A 287 -3.59 -9.03 -33.56
C SER A 287 -2.64 -7.88 -33.22
N LEU A 288 -2.29 -7.07 -34.22
CA LEU A 288 -1.48 -5.86 -33.98
C LEU A 288 -2.16 -4.93 -32.97
N PHE A 289 -3.48 -4.79 -33.03
CA PHE A 289 -4.24 -3.97 -32.08
C PHE A 289 -4.09 -4.46 -30.64
N GLN A 290 -4.23 -5.77 -30.41
CA GLN A 290 -4.02 -6.35 -29.07
C GLN A 290 -2.57 -6.16 -28.59
N ARG A 291 -1.58 -6.32 -29.48
CA ARG A 291 -0.17 -6.11 -29.14
C ARG A 291 0.08 -4.67 -28.66
N VAL A 292 -0.44 -3.69 -29.39
CA VAL A 292 -0.32 -2.27 -29.03
C VAL A 292 -1.07 -1.98 -27.73
N SER A 293 -2.29 -2.46 -27.57
CA SER A 293 -3.11 -2.23 -26.36
C SER A 293 -2.44 -2.79 -25.10
N ILE A 294 -1.92 -4.02 -25.18
CA ILE A 294 -1.17 -4.67 -24.08
C ILE A 294 0.08 -3.86 -23.73
N MET A 295 0.83 -3.38 -24.72
CA MET A 295 2.03 -2.59 -24.46
C MET A 295 1.71 -1.19 -23.91
N GLU A 296 0.60 -0.59 -24.33
CA GLU A 296 0.06 0.65 -23.75
C GLU A 296 -0.27 0.46 -22.26
N ASP A 297 -0.96 -0.63 -21.91
CA ASP A 297 -1.26 -0.98 -20.51
C ASP A 297 0.01 -1.11 -19.65
N VAL A 298 1.05 -1.78 -20.17
CA VAL A 298 2.35 -1.89 -19.50
C VAL A 298 3.02 -0.53 -19.36
N ALA A 299 2.95 0.32 -20.39
CA ALA A 299 3.52 1.68 -20.33
C ALA A 299 2.82 2.55 -19.26
N LEU A 300 1.49 2.47 -19.16
CA LEU A 300 0.70 3.16 -18.13
C LEU A 300 1.07 2.68 -16.72
N ALA A 301 1.30 1.37 -16.55
CA ALA A 301 1.79 0.82 -15.29
C ALA A 301 3.15 1.41 -14.89
N LEU A 302 4.11 1.47 -15.83
CA LEU A 302 5.44 2.02 -15.58
C LEU A 302 5.40 3.52 -15.31
N GLU A 303 4.62 4.28 -16.07
CA GLU A 303 4.42 5.71 -15.85
C GLU A 303 3.93 5.97 -14.41
N TYR A 304 2.94 5.20 -13.97
CA TYR A 304 2.43 5.27 -12.61
C TYR A 304 3.48 4.91 -11.55
N LEU A 305 4.26 3.84 -11.76
CA LEU A 305 5.31 3.44 -10.81
C LEU A 305 6.43 4.48 -10.71
N HIS A 306 6.79 5.10 -11.83
CA HIS A 306 7.92 6.04 -11.91
C HIS A 306 7.55 7.47 -11.47
N HIS A 307 6.32 7.91 -11.74
CA HIS A 307 5.92 9.31 -11.57
C HIS A 307 4.65 9.49 -10.73
N GLY A 308 3.88 8.42 -10.50
CA GLY A 308 2.61 8.49 -9.76
C GLY A 308 2.79 8.51 -8.23
N GLN A 309 4.01 8.31 -7.73
CA GLN A 309 4.34 8.28 -6.30
C GLN A 309 5.43 9.30 -5.96
N ALA A 310 5.48 9.74 -4.70
CA ALA A 310 6.54 10.65 -4.23
C ALA A 310 7.93 10.02 -4.25
N GLU A 311 8.00 8.71 -4.01
CA GLU A 311 9.21 7.89 -4.15
C GLU A 311 9.00 6.93 -5.33
N PRO A 312 9.74 7.09 -6.44
CA PRO A 312 9.60 6.22 -7.60
C PRO A 312 9.86 4.75 -7.26
N VAL A 313 9.08 3.86 -7.87
CA VAL A 313 9.27 2.41 -7.80
C VAL A 313 9.87 1.93 -9.11
N VAL A 314 11.04 1.31 -9.05
CA VAL A 314 11.69 0.64 -10.18
C VAL A 314 11.38 -0.85 -10.10
N GLN A 315 10.76 -1.42 -11.13
CA GLN A 315 10.26 -2.80 -11.13
C GLN A 315 11.40 -3.82 -11.18
N CYS A 316 12.49 -3.52 -11.91
CA CYS A 316 13.77 -4.26 -11.95
C CYS A 316 13.77 -5.67 -12.58
N ASP A 317 12.62 -6.25 -12.92
CA ASP A 317 12.47 -7.57 -13.54
C ASP A 317 11.36 -7.57 -14.60
N LEU A 318 11.27 -6.53 -15.43
CA LEU A 318 10.17 -6.38 -16.36
C LEU A 318 10.38 -7.32 -17.56
N LYS A 319 9.46 -8.26 -17.75
CA LYS A 319 9.52 -9.30 -18.77
C LYS A 319 8.12 -9.88 -19.05
N PRO A 320 7.90 -10.60 -20.16
CA PRO A 320 6.59 -11.15 -20.51
C PRO A 320 5.99 -12.10 -19.45
N SER A 321 6.80 -12.84 -18.69
CA SER A 321 6.30 -13.72 -17.63
C SER A 321 5.72 -12.94 -16.43
N ASN A 322 6.12 -11.69 -16.25
CA ASN A 322 5.66 -10.80 -15.16
C ASN A 322 4.52 -9.86 -15.58
N VAL A 323 4.05 -9.96 -16.83
CA VAL A 323 2.85 -9.28 -17.31
C VAL A 323 1.74 -10.31 -17.43
N LEU A 324 0.65 -10.13 -16.68
CA LEU A 324 -0.49 -11.03 -16.64
C LEU A 324 -1.71 -10.40 -17.32
N LEU A 325 -2.59 -11.23 -17.87
CA LEU A 325 -3.79 -10.81 -18.59
C LEU A 325 -5.06 -11.21 -17.83
N ASP A 326 -5.92 -10.22 -17.59
CA ASP A 326 -7.24 -10.46 -17.00
C ASP A 326 -8.23 -11.02 -18.02
N ASP A 327 -9.50 -11.18 -17.65
CA ASP A 327 -10.57 -11.70 -18.50
C ASP A 327 -10.90 -10.82 -19.71
N GLU A 328 -10.62 -9.52 -19.64
CA GLU A 328 -10.82 -8.55 -20.73
C GLU A 328 -9.56 -8.38 -21.61
N MET A 329 -8.51 -9.17 -21.37
CA MET A 329 -7.20 -9.07 -22.04
C MET A 329 -6.44 -7.77 -21.73
N VAL A 330 -6.76 -7.13 -20.61
CA VAL A 330 -6.03 -5.97 -20.09
C VAL A 330 -4.74 -6.46 -19.41
N ALA A 331 -3.64 -5.74 -19.62
CA ALA A 331 -2.35 -6.13 -19.06
C ALA A 331 -2.14 -5.59 -17.64
N HIS A 332 -1.61 -6.46 -16.78
CA HIS A 332 -1.27 -6.17 -15.40
C HIS A 332 0.19 -6.55 -15.11
N VAL A 333 1.01 -5.55 -14.77
CA VAL A 333 2.40 -5.77 -14.33
C VAL A 333 2.41 -6.28 -12.90
N GLY A 334 3.14 -7.37 -12.66
CA GLY A 334 3.29 -8.00 -11.35
C GLY A 334 4.75 -8.33 -11.01
N ASP A 335 4.89 -9.17 -9.99
CA ASP A 335 6.15 -9.63 -9.40
C ASP A 335 7.12 -8.51 -9.02
N PHE A 336 6.97 -7.99 -7.80
CA PHE A 336 7.84 -6.94 -7.27
C PHE A 336 8.93 -7.48 -6.36
N GLY A 337 9.25 -8.78 -6.45
CA GLY A 337 10.19 -9.45 -5.57
C GLY A 337 11.59 -8.83 -5.52
N ILE A 338 12.04 -8.20 -6.61
CA ILE A 338 13.35 -7.53 -6.63
C ILE A 338 13.28 -6.02 -6.81
N ALA A 339 12.06 -5.45 -6.85
CA ALA A 339 11.82 -4.04 -7.07
C ALA A 339 12.52 -3.13 -6.04
N LYS A 340 12.76 -1.88 -6.43
CA LYS A 340 13.43 -0.87 -5.59
C LYS A 340 12.58 0.38 -5.49
N ILE A 341 12.53 0.96 -4.29
CA ILE A 341 11.93 2.28 -4.05
C ILE A 341 13.08 3.29 -3.98
N LEU A 342 13.06 4.30 -4.85
CA LEU A 342 14.06 5.37 -4.90
C LEU A 342 13.74 6.43 -3.84
N THR A 343 14.30 6.25 -2.64
CA THR A 343 14.10 7.17 -1.52
C THR A 343 14.97 8.43 -1.65
N GLN A 344 14.65 9.47 -0.87
CA GLN A 344 15.49 10.67 -0.71
C GLN A 344 15.77 11.47 -2.01
N LYS A 345 14.83 11.47 -2.96
CA LYS A 345 14.96 12.15 -4.27
C LYS A 345 16.15 11.64 -5.11
N LYS A 346 16.63 10.42 -4.85
CA LYS A 346 17.63 9.79 -5.70
C LYS A 346 17.01 9.39 -7.04
N THR A 347 17.79 9.51 -8.11
CA THR A 347 17.42 9.06 -9.46
C THR A 347 17.85 7.62 -9.74
N GLU A 348 18.74 7.07 -8.91
CA GLU A 348 19.27 5.73 -9.04
C GLU A 348 19.68 5.14 -7.68
N THR A 349 19.83 3.82 -7.64
CA THR A 349 20.36 3.07 -6.50
C THR A 349 21.27 1.94 -6.98
N GLN A 350 21.97 1.28 -6.05
CA GLN A 350 22.80 0.12 -6.37
C GLN A 350 22.24 -1.16 -5.76
N THR A 351 22.40 -2.28 -6.47
CA THR A 351 22.05 -3.60 -5.94
C THR A 351 22.95 -4.69 -6.51
N LYS A 352 23.04 -5.80 -5.78
CA LYS A 352 23.70 -7.04 -6.24
C LYS A 352 22.71 -8.07 -6.79
N THR A 353 21.41 -7.83 -6.60
CA THR A 353 20.35 -8.69 -7.14
C THR A 353 20.17 -8.35 -8.61
N LEU A 354 20.37 -9.31 -9.50
CA LEU A 354 20.18 -9.11 -10.93
C LEU A 354 18.74 -9.46 -11.33
N GLY A 355 18.23 -8.77 -12.35
CA GLY A 355 16.98 -9.14 -13.02
C GLY A 355 17.16 -10.33 -13.98
N THR A 356 16.19 -10.54 -14.86
CA THR A 356 16.22 -11.64 -15.83
C THR A 356 17.09 -11.33 -17.04
N LEU A 357 18.05 -12.21 -17.34
CA LEU A 357 18.93 -12.12 -18.50
C LEU A 357 18.13 -11.93 -19.80
N GLY A 358 18.61 -11.06 -20.69
CA GLY A 358 17.92 -10.65 -21.92
C GLY A 358 17.09 -9.37 -21.78
N TYR A 359 16.64 -9.04 -20.57
CA TYR A 359 15.84 -7.82 -20.30
C TYR A 359 16.60 -6.77 -19.48
N ILE A 360 17.74 -7.14 -18.88
CA ILE A 360 18.53 -6.26 -18.01
C ILE A 360 19.23 -5.17 -18.83
N ALA A 361 19.09 -3.92 -18.41
CA ALA A 361 19.84 -2.80 -18.95
C ALA A 361 21.37 -2.97 -18.73
N PRO A 362 22.23 -2.54 -19.66
CA PRO A 362 23.68 -2.72 -19.54
C PRO A 362 24.30 -2.15 -18.25
N GLU A 363 23.87 -0.98 -17.81
CA GLU A 363 24.33 -0.34 -16.58
C GLU A 363 23.88 -1.08 -15.31
N TYR A 364 22.74 -1.78 -15.39
CA TYR A 364 22.24 -2.59 -14.29
C TYR A 364 23.00 -3.92 -14.23
N SER A 365 23.28 -4.57 -15.36
CA SER A 365 24.02 -5.84 -15.37
C SER A 365 25.49 -5.69 -15.00
N SER A 366 26.15 -4.61 -15.46
CA SER A 366 27.59 -4.40 -15.27
C SER A 366 27.95 -3.71 -13.96
N GLU A 367 27.17 -2.71 -13.54
CA GLU A 367 27.49 -1.86 -12.40
C GLU A 367 26.49 -2.01 -11.23
N GLY A 368 25.42 -2.79 -11.42
CA GLY A 368 24.35 -2.92 -10.42
C GLY A 368 23.52 -1.65 -10.25
N ARG A 369 23.63 -0.68 -11.17
CA ARG A 369 22.89 0.59 -11.12
C ARG A 369 21.45 0.40 -11.57
N VAL A 370 20.52 0.69 -10.68
CA VAL A 370 19.08 0.57 -10.88
C VAL A 370 18.47 1.96 -10.97
N SER A 371 17.72 2.22 -12.04
CA SER A 371 16.99 3.47 -12.27
C SER A 371 15.71 3.20 -13.04
N THR A 372 14.80 4.18 -13.10
CA THR A 372 13.58 4.10 -13.92
C THR A 372 13.88 3.91 -15.42
N ARG A 373 15.04 4.38 -15.90
CA ARG A 373 15.50 4.14 -17.28
C ARG A 373 15.83 2.68 -17.54
N GLY A 374 16.23 1.94 -16.51
CA GLY A 374 16.44 0.50 -16.60
C GLY A 374 15.14 -0.24 -16.94
N ASP A 375 14.02 0.14 -16.31
CA ASP A 375 12.70 -0.41 -16.66
C ASP A 375 12.28 -0.01 -18.08
N THR A 376 12.60 1.22 -18.52
CA THR A 376 12.34 1.67 -19.91
C THR A 376 13.11 0.84 -20.93
N TYR A 377 14.35 0.44 -20.62
CA TYR A 377 15.12 -0.48 -21.46
C TYR A 377 14.43 -1.85 -21.55
N SER A 378 14.07 -2.44 -20.41
CA SER A 378 13.36 -3.73 -20.37
C SER A 378 12.03 -3.68 -21.13
N TYR A 379 11.29 -2.57 -21.03
CA TYR A 379 10.07 -2.32 -21.82
C TYR A 379 10.36 -2.31 -23.32
N GLY A 380 11.45 -1.66 -23.75
CA GLY A 380 11.88 -1.65 -25.14
C GLY A 380 12.16 -3.05 -25.69
N ILE A 381 12.81 -3.90 -24.90
CA ILE A 381 13.03 -5.32 -25.26
C ILE A 381 11.68 -6.05 -25.42
N MET A 382 10.79 -5.92 -24.44
CA MET A 382 9.45 -6.51 -24.53
C MET A 382 8.66 -6.03 -25.75
N LEU A 383 8.75 -4.74 -26.10
CA LEU A 383 8.11 -4.18 -27.28
C LEU A 383 8.65 -4.84 -28.55
N MET A 384 9.97 -5.05 -28.64
CA MET A 384 10.59 -5.75 -29.77
C MET A 384 10.13 -7.20 -29.87
N GLU A 385 10.05 -7.93 -28.75
CA GLU A 385 9.49 -9.30 -28.73
C GLU A 385 8.02 -9.31 -29.14
N MET A 386 7.24 -8.34 -28.67
CA MET A 386 5.83 -8.18 -29.03
C MET A 386 5.64 -7.88 -30.51
N LEU A 387 6.54 -7.16 -31.17
CA LEU A 387 6.42 -6.86 -32.60
C LEU A 387 6.93 -8.02 -33.46
N THR A 388 7.99 -8.71 -33.03
CA THR A 388 8.66 -9.74 -33.83
C THR A 388 8.14 -11.15 -33.59
N GLY A 389 7.53 -11.40 -32.43
CA GLY A 389 7.18 -12.74 -31.96
C GLY A 389 8.38 -13.64 -31.66
N LYS A 390 9.60 -13.07 -31.57
CA LYS A 390 10.84 -13.81 -31.32
C LYS A 390 11.33 -13.55 -29.91
N ASN A 391 11.81 -14.62 -29.25
CA ASN A 391 12.42 -14.52 -27.94
C ASN A 391 13.83 -13.90 -28.04
N THR A 392 14.12 -12.87 -27.25
CA THR A 392 15.40 -12.15 -27.31
C THR A 392 16.60 -13.04 -26.97
N LEU A 393 16.43 -14.06 -26.10
CA LEU A 393 17.48 -15.05 -25.84
C LEU A 393 17.83 -15.85 -27.10
N MET A 394 16.86 -16.15 -27.97
CA MET A 394 17.13 -16.84 -29.25
C MET A 394 17.86 -15.95 -30.27
N ILE A 395 17.75 -14.62 -30.15
CA ILE A 395 18.43 -13.67 -31.04
C ILE A 395 19.90 -13.53 -30.64
N CYS A 396 20.21 -13.43 -29.34
CA CYS A 396 21.59 -13.32 -28.87
C CYS A 396 22.43 -14.60 -29.07
N PHE A 397 21.81 -15.78 -29.17
CA PHE A 397 22.52 -17.05 -29.36
C PHE A 397 22.51 -17.59 -30.81
N SER A 398 21.90 -16.89 -31.76
CA SER A 398 21.88 -17.30 -33.19
C SER A 398 22.96 -16.66 -34.06
N GLU A 399 23.81 -15.80 -33.49
CA GLU A 399 24.97 -15.18 -34.16
C GLU A 399 26.32 -15.71 -33.65
N ASN A 400 26.44 -17.03 -33.45
CA ASN A 400 27.74 -17.70 -33.26
C ASN A 400 27.94 -18.83 -34.26
#